data_AF-A0A945KSX9-F1
#
_entry.id   AF-A0A945KSX9-F1
#
_cell.length_a   1.000
_cell.length_b   1.000
_cell.length_c   1.000
_cell.angle_alpha   90.00
_cell.angle_beta   90.00
_cell.angle_gamma   90.00
#
_symmetry.space_group_name_H-M   'P 1'
#
loop_
_entity.id
_entity.type
_entity.pdbx_description
1 polymer ?
#
loop_
_entity_poly.entity_id
_entity_poly.type
_entity_poly.pdbx_seq_one_letter_code
_entity_poly.pdbx_strand_id
1 'polypeptide(L)' 'MTYSEAYEFAQTYGLVYLVLLFVGMLIYALWPGNRRRFDDASKIPLRED' A
#
# COMPACT_ATOMS: atom_id res chain seq x y z
N MET A 1 28.79 -13.16 22.66
CA MET A 1 27.36 -12.89 22.93
C MET A 1 26.84 -11.91 21.88
N THR A 2 26.90 -12.24 20.58
CA THR A 2 26.69 -11.26 19.50
C THR A 2 25.86 -11.82 18.32
N TYR A 3 25.74 -13.14 18.23
CA TYR A 3 24.93 -13.80 17.19
C TYR A 3 23.44 -13.97 17.57
N SER A 4 23.14 -14.04 18.87
CA SER A 4 21.77 -14.20 19.38
C SER A 4 20.91 -12.97 19.13
N GLU A 5 21.48 -11.78 19.29
CA GLU A 5 20.76 -10.51 19.08
C GLU A 5 20.43 -10.28 17.60
N ALA A 6 21.35 -10.61 16.69
CA ALA A 6 21.11 -10.53 15.25
C ALA A 6 20.02 -11.52 14.78
N TYR A 7 19.94 -12.70 15.40
CA TYR A 7 18.95 -13.72 15.06
C TYR A 7 17.53 -13.32 15.47
N GLU A 8 17.33 -12.84 16.70
CA GLU A 8 16.03 -12.33 17.15
C GLU A 8 15.59 -11.08 16.39
N PHE A 9 16.55 -10.20 16.04
CA PHE A 9 16.29 -9.01 15.23
C PHE A 9 15.86 -9.39 13.81
N ALA A 10 16.58 -10.31 13.14
CA ALA A 10 16.21 -10.77 11.81
C ALA A 10 14.82 -11.42 11.79
N GLN A 11 14.49 -12.21 12.83
CA GLN A 11 13.23 -12.93 12.92
C GLN A 11 12.02 -11.99 13.06
N THR A 12 12.15 -10.90 13.80
CA THR A 12 11.03 -9.99 14.11
C THR A 12 10.94 -8.83 13.12
N TYR A 13 12.06 -8.24 12.72
CA TYR A 13 12.07 -7.03 11.89
C TYR A 13 11.73 -7.32 10.42
N GLY A 14 12.04 -8.52 9.92
CA GLY A 14 11.65 -8.92 8.55
C GLY A 14 10.14 -8.96 8.37
N LEU A 15 9.42 -9.52 9.35
CA LEU A 15 7.96 -9.57 9.35
C LEU A 15 7.35 -8.17 9.47
N VAL A 16 7.84 -7.36 10.40
CA VAL A 16 7.37 -5.97 10.58
C VAL A 16 7.56 -5.15 9.31
N TYR A 17 8.71 -5.27 8.64
CA TYR A 17 8.99 -4.60 7.37
C TYR A 17 8.00 -5.01 6.26
N LEU A 18 7.74 -6.31 6.11
CA LEU A 18 6.77 -6.83 5.15
C LEU A 18 5.35 -6.31 5.41
N VAL A 19 4.93 -6.30 6.69
CA VAL A 19 3.62 -5.79 7.10
C VAL A 19 3.50 -4.29 6.81
N LEU A 20 4.52 -3.50 7.13
CA LEU A 20 4.52 -2.06 6.84
C LEU A 20 4.44 -1.77 5.34
N LEU A 21 5.20 -2.49 4.52
CA LEU A 21 5.12 -2.37 3.06
C LEU A 21 3.73 -2.74 2.54
N PHE A 22 3.16 -3.84 3.03
CA PHE A 22 1.83 -4.28 2.64
C PHE A 22 0.74 -3.27 3.01
N VAL A 23 0.77 -2.75 4.24
CA VAL A 23 -0.16 -1.70 4.68
C VAL A 23 0.01 -0.43 3.85
N GLY A 24 1.24 -0.02 3.55
CA GLY A 24 1.51 1.11 2.65
C GLY A 24 0.91 0.91 1.26
N MET A 25 1.05 -0.29 0.69
CA MET A 25 0.45 -0.67 -0.59
C MET A 25 -1.08 -0.64 -0.54
N LEU A 26 -1.70 -1.14 0.53
CA LEU A 26 -3.15 -1.09 0.72
C LEU A 26 -3.66 0.34 0.84
N ILE A 27 -2.98 1.20 1.60
CA ILE A 27 -3.33 2.62 1.72
C ILE A 27 -3.27 3.29 0.35
N TYR A 28 -2.22 3.00 -0.44
CA TYR A 28 -2.10 3.51 -1.80
C TYR A 28 -3.21 2.98 -2.72
N ALA A 29 -3.46 1.67 -2.74
CA ALA A 29 -4.46 1.04 -3.60
C ALA A 29 -5.90 1.45 -3.24
N LEU A 30 -6.18 1.61 -1.95
CA LEU A 30 -7.48 2.05 -1.45
C LEU A 30 -7.61 3.57 -1.38
N TRP A 31 -6.57 4.33 -1.74
CA TRP A 31 -6.53 5.78 -1.61
C TRP A 31 -7.73 6.40 -2.36
N PRO A 32 -8.74 6.93 -1.63
CA PRO A 32 -9.98 7.40 -2.22
C PRO A 32 -9.81 8.72 -3.00
N GLY A 33 -8.66 9.39 -2.85
CA GLY A 33 -8.34 10.64 -3.53
C GLY A 33 -8.35 10.57 -5.05
N ASN A 34 -8.16 9.40 -5.67
CA ASN A 34 -8.30 9.24 -7.12
C ASN A 34 -9.70 8.74 -7.55
N ARG A 35 -10.56 8.33 -6.60
CA ARG A 35 -11.95 7.95 -6.90
C ARG A 35 -12.75 9.14 -7.41
N ARG A 36 -12.48 10.36 -6.93
CA ARG A 36 -13.11 11.59 -7.46
C ARG A 36 -12.79 11.82 -8.94
N ARG A 37 -11.55 11.54 -9.38
CA ARG A 37 -11.18 11.63 -10.81
C ARG A 37 -11.85 10.55 -11.66
N PHE A 38 -12.02 9.35 -11.11
CA PHE A 38 -12.75 8.26 -11.77
C PHE A 38 -14.26 8.50 -11.83
N ASP A 39 -14.84 9.08 -10.78
CA ASP A 39 -16.27 9.44 -10.70
C ASP A 39 -16.61 10.65 -11.59
N ASP A 40 -15.67 11.59 -11.76
CA ASP A 40 -15.83 12.67 -12.75
C ASP A 40 -15.69 12.13 -14.18
N ALA A 41 -14.72 11.23 -14.43
CA ALA A 41 -14.53 10.62 -15.73
C ALA A 41 -15.68 9.70 -16.15
N SER A 42 -16.33 9.01 -15.21
CA SER A 42 -17.51 8.17 -15.48
C SER A 42 -18.78 8.98 -15.73
N LYS A 43 -18.81 10.25 -15.32
CA LYS A 43 -19.89 11.21 -15.61
C LYS A 43 -19.67 12.00 -16.89
N ILE A 44 -18.53 11.84 -17.57
CA ILE A 44 -18.35 12.35 -18.93
C ILE A 44 -19.29 11.50 -19.79
N PRO A 45 -20.41 12.06 -20.30
CA PRO A 45 -21.30 11.31 -21.17
C PRO A 45 -20.47 10.86 -22.36
N LEU A 46 -20.67 9.64 -22.86
CA LEU A 46 -20.20 9.26 -24.20
C LEU A 46 -20.83 10.27 -25.18
N ARG A 47 -20.11 11.36 -25.45
CA ARG A 47 -20.32 12.15 -26.64
C ARG A 47 -19.66 11.35 -27.76
N GLU A 48 -20.47 10.52 -28.37
CA GLU A 48 -20.24 10.09 -29.74
C GLU A 48 -20.31 11.35 -30.61
N ASP A 49 -19.14 11.90 -30.93
CA ASP A 49 -18.93 12.76 -32.09
C ASP A 49 -18.26 11.91 -33.18
#